data_AF-A0A135U5N2-F1
#
_entry.id   AF-A0A135U5N2-F1
#
_cell.length_a   1.000
_cell.length_b   1.000
_cell.length_c   1.000
_cell.angle_alpha   90.00
_cell.angle_beta   90.00
_cell.angle_gamma   90.00
#
_symmetry.space_group_name_H-M   'P 1'
#
loop_
_entity.id
_entity.type
_entity.pdbx_description
1 polymer ?
#
loop_
_entity_poly.entity_id
_entity_poly.type
_entity_poly.pdbx_seq_one_letter_code
_entity_poly.pdbx_strand_id
1 'polypeptide(L)'
;MKPTNIFFAILSSVSLAVAGEIGGPKEEEKLSRGPIPLHQLPECWQGCLQSENHWYQPDINRVSVYDFCVDKLFDTRFWSQHALAECTYRACNKAEHYVAQDWYFEICQMN
;
A
#
# COMPACT_ATOMS: atom_id res chain seq x y z
N MET A 1 -37.26 -46.54 -17.56
CA MET A 1 -35.95 -46.39 -16.89
C MET A 1 -35.69 -44.90 -16.72
N LYS A 2 -35.51 -44.40 -15.49
CA LYS A 2 -35.23 -42.98 -15.20
C LYS A 2 -33.71 -42.78 -15.08
N PRO A 3 -33.11 -41.73 -15.65
CA PRO A 3 -31.71 -41.42 -15.40
C PRO A 3 -31.58 -40.69 -14.06
N THR A 4 -30.82 -41.26 -13.15
CA THR A 4 -30.42 -40.62 -11.89
C THR A 4 -29.20 -39.76 -12.18
N ASN A 5 -29.36 -38.43 -12.12
CA ASN A 5 -28.24 -37.50 -12.25
C ASN A 5 -27.42 -37.53 -10.95
N ILE A 6 -26.16 -37.95 -11.06
CA ILE A 6 -25.19 -37.93 -9.97
C ILE A 6 -24.57 -36.52 -9.92
N PHE A 7 -24.81 -35.79 -8.83
CA PHE A 7 -24.13 -34.54 -8.55
C PHE A 7 -22.72 -34.82 -8.04
N PHE A 8 -21.70 -34.50 -8.83
CA PHE A 8 -20.33 -34.41 -8.35
C PHE A 8 -20.18 -33.12 -7.55
N ALA A 9 -20.19 -33.22 -6.23
CA ALA A 9 -19.77 -32.14 -5.35
C ALA A 9 -18.23 -32.06 -5.40
N ILE A 10 -17.71 -31.17 -6.25
CA ILE A 10 -16.30 -30.78 -6.21
C ILE A 10 -16.15 -29.87 -5.00
N LEU A 11 -15.76 -30.45 -3.86
CA LEU A 11 -15.23 -29.70 -2.72
C LEU A 11 -13.87 -29.15 -3.14
N SER A 12 -13.87 -27.99 -3.81
CA SER A 12 -12.68 -27.18 -3.97
C SER A 12 -12.30 -26.63 -2.60
N SER A 13 -11.52 -27.40 -1.85
CA SER A 13 -10.72 -26.90 -0.74
C SER A 13 -9.71 -25.92 -1.32
N VAL A 14 -10.14 -24.66 -1.46
CA VAL A 14 -9.22 -23.55 -1.69
C VAL A 14 -8.40 -23.43 -0.42
N SER A 15 -7.25 -24.09 -0.40
CA SER A 15 -6.18 -23.73 0.50
C SER A 15 -5.88 -22.27 0.22
N LEU A 16 -6.38 -21.38 1.08
CA LEU A 16 -5.87 -20.02 1.19
C LEU A 16 -4.38 -20.18 1.45
N ALA A 17 -3.59 -20.05 0.38
CA ALA A 17 -2.17 -19.86 0.49
C ALA A 17 -2.00 -18.65 1.40
N VAL A 18 -1.48 -18.89 2.60
CA VAL A 18 -0.94 -17.84 3.45
C VAL A 18 0.19 -17.24 2.62
N ALA A 19 -0.12 -16.16 1.90
CA ALA A 19 0.88 -15.30 1.32
C ALA A 19 1.78 -14.91 2.50
N GLY A 20 3.06 -15.31 2.44
CA GLY A 20 4.02 -14.96 3.47
C GLY A 20 3.93 -13.46 3.75
N GLU A 21 3.90 -13.11 5.04
CA GLU A 21 3.74 -11.73 5.50
C GLU A 21 4.71 -10.83 4.70
N ILE A 22 4.15 -10.05 3.79
CA ILE A 22 4.88 -8.98 3.11
C ILE A 22 5.18 -8.02 4.24
N GLY A 23 6.43 -8.05 4.73
CA GLY A 23 6.87 -7.49 6.01
C GLY A 23 6.11 -6.22 6.36
N GLY A 24 5.14 -6.36 7.25
CA GLY A 24 4.36 -5.24 7.76
C GLY A 24 5.10 -4.53 8.89
N PRO A 25 4.50 -3.47 9.43
CA PRO A 25 5.01 -2.79 10.62
C PRO A 25 5.24 -3.79 11.76
N LYS A 26 6.39 -3.72 12.45
CA LYS A 26 6.72 -4.64 13.57
C LYS A 26 5.72 -4.56 14.72
N GLU A 27 5.22 -3.35 14.99
CA GLU A 27 4.39 -3.00 16.13
C GLU A 27 3.28 -2.05 15.64
N GLU A 28 2.31 -2.61 14.92
CA GLU A 28 1.17 -1.89 14.35
C GLU A 28 0.48 -0.94 15.36
N GLU A 29 0.42 -1.35 16.64
CA GLU A 29 -0.18 -0.58 17.73
C GLU A 29 0.58 0.71 18.08
N LYS A 30 1.88 0.78 17.75
CA LYS A 30 2.72 1.96 18.02
C LYS A 30 2.73 2.98 16.89
N LEU A 31 2.16 2.64 15.73
CA LEU A 31 2.05 3.56 14.62
C LEU A 31 1.15 4.75 14.96
N SER A 32 1.58 5.93 14.54
CA SER A 32 0.84 7.16 14.73
C SER A 32 -0.56 7.08 14.11
N ARG A 33 -1.56 7.58 14.84
CA ARG A 33 -2.92 7.83 14.30
C ARG A 33 -3.06 9.24 13.71
N GLY A 34 -1.98 10.03 13.75
CA GLY A 34 -1.91 11.34 13.11
C GLY A 34 -1.67 11.26 11.60
N PRO A 35 -1.72 12.41 10.90
CA PRO A 35 -1.55 12.48 9.46
C PRO A 35 -0.14 12.05 9.03
N ILE A 36 -0.02 11.60 7.78
CA ILE A 36 1.28 11.35 7.15
C ILE A 36 2.09 12.66 7.12
N PRO A 37 3.37 12.65 7.55
CA PRO A 37 4.21 13.85 7.50
C PRO A 37 4.77 14.08 6.10
N LEU A 38 3.91 14.36 5.12
CA LEU A 38 4.26 14.51 3.70
C LEU A 38 5.35 15.57 3.45
N HIS A 39 5.42 16.61 4.30
CA HIS A 39 6.44 17.66 4.22
C HIS A 39 7.88 17.16 4.42
N GLN A 40 8.07 15.95 4.95
CA GLN A 40 9.38 15.32 5.14
C GLN A 40 9.89 14.62 3.87
N LEU A 41 9.02 14.37 2.90
CA LEU A 41 9.41 13.79 1.62
C LEU A 41 10.13 14.83 0.74
N PRO A 42 10.95 14.39 -0.23
CA PRO A 42 11.45 15.28 -1.26
C PRO A 42 10.32 16.02 -2.00
N GLU A 43 10.56 17.26 -2.45
CA GLU A 43 9.52 18.06 -3.11
C GLU A 43 8.93 17.36 -4.35
N CYS A 44 9.73 16.61 -5.10
CA CYS A 44 9.27 15.84 -6.26
C CYS A 44 8.21 14.78 -5.86
N TRP A 45 8.38 14.14 -4.70
CA TRP A 45 7.43 13.18 -4.16
C TRP A 45 6.17 13.86 -3.64
N GLN A 46 6.33 14.99 -2.95
CA GLN A 46 5.18 15.80 -2.50
C GLN A 46 4.32 16.24 -3.69
N GLY A 47 4.95 16.74 -4.75
CA GLY A 47 4.26 17.15 -5.98
C GLY A 47 3.48 16.00 -6.63
N CYS A 48 4.11 14.84 -6.78
CA CYS A 48 3.45 13.66 -7.34
C CYS A 48 2.31 13.12 -6.47
N LEU A 49 2.48 13.10 -5.15
CA LEU A 49 1.41 12.68 -4.25
C LEU A 49 0.20 13.60 -4.36
N GLN A 50 0.40 14.92 -4.47
CA GLN A 50 -0.71 15.85 -4.64
C GLN A 50 -1.33 15.79 -6.04
N SER A 51 -0.55 15.61 -7.11
CA SER A 51 -1.08 15.54 -8.47
C SER A 51 -1.96 14.30 -8.66
N GLU A 52 -1.52 13.15 -8.12
CA GLU A 52 -2.22 11.88 -8.30
C GLU A 52 -3.33 11.61 -7.27
N ASN A 53 -3.50 12.49 -6.26
CA ASN A 53 -4.44 12.29 -5.14
C ASN A 53 -5.90 12.11 -5.51
N HIS A 54 -6.32 12.68 -6.63
CA HIS A 54 -7.69 12.54 -7.07
C HIS A 54 -8.00 11.17 -7.72
N TRP A 55 -6.98 10.41 -8.12
CA TRP A 55 -7.15 9.12 -8.79
C TRP A 55 -7.43 7.96 -7.84
N TYR A 56 -7.09 8.11 -6.56
CA TYR A 56 -7.10 7.03 -5.60
C TYR A 56 -7.71 7.49 -4.28
N GLN A 57 -8.60 6.69 -3.72
CA GLN A 57 -9.04 6.84 -2.35
C GLN A 57 -8.21 5.93 -1.45
N PRO A 58 -8.00 6.28 -0.17
CA PRO A 58 -8.41 7.53 0.49
C PRO A 58 -7.54 8.74 0.12
N ASP A 59 -8.03 9.96 0.41
CA ASP A 59 -7.27 11.21 0.29
C ASP A 59 -5.99 11.14 1.15
N ILE A 60 -4.83 11.22 0.51
CA ILE A 60 -3.52 11.09 1.17
C ILE A 60 -3.30 12.16 2.26
N ASN A 61 -3.97 13.31 2.16
CA ASN A 61 -3.88 14.37 3.16
C ASN A 61 -4.70 14.09 4.42
N ARG A 62 -5.52 13.03 4.41
CA ARG A 62 -6.44 12.67 5.50
C ARG A 62 -6.16 11.29 6.08
N VAL A 63 -5.39 10.46 5.39
CA VAL A 63 -5.03 9.14 5.88
C VAL A 63 -4.04 9.24 7.05
N SER A 64 -4.20 8.36 8.03
CA SER A 64 -3.28 8.27 9.15
C SER A 64 -2.04 7.48 8.78
N VAL A 65 -0.93 7.66 9.51
CA VAL A 65 0.27 6.82 9.34
C VAL A 65 -0.07 5.34 9.54
N TYR A 66 -0.91 5.01 10.53
CA TYR A 66 -1.38 3.64 10.74
C TYR A 66 -2.07 3.06 9.51
N ASP A 67 -3.09 3.74 8.98
CA ASP A 67 -3.86 3.23 7.84
C ASP A 67 -2.98 3.10 6.59
N PHE A 68 -2.06 4.05 6.40
CA PHE A 68 -1.08 4.05 5.30
C PHE A 68 -0.09 2.87 5.40
N CYS A 69 0.44 2.59 6.59
CA CYS A 69 1.48 1.57 6.78
C CYS A 69 0.94 0.14 6.94
N VAL A 70 -0.27 0.00 7.49
CA VAL A 70 -0.93 -1.30 7.63
C VAL A 70 -1.63 -1.72 6.34
N ASP A 71 -2.08 -0.73 5.54
CA ASP A 71 -2.58 -0.92 4.18
C ASP A 71 -3.62 -2.05 4.05
N LYS A 72 -4.54 -2.14 5.01
CA LYS A 72 -5.55 -3.23 5.08
C LYS A 72 -6.46 -3.34 3.86
N LEU A 73 -6.54 -2.28 3.06
CA LEU A 73 -7.37 -2.22 1.85
C LEU A 73 -6.55 -2.25 0.55
N PHE A 74 -5.22 -2.36 0.63
CA PHE A 74 -4.28 -2.29 -0.50
C PHE A 74 -4.29 -0.97 -1.28
N ASP A 75 -5.11 -0.01 -0.90
CA ASP A 75 -5.23 1.29 -1.56
C ASP A 75 -3.87 2.01 -1.63
N THR A 76 -3.12 1.92 -0.54
CA THR A 76 -1.83 2.60 -0.37
C THR A 76 -0.70 1.93 -1.14
N ARG A 77 -0.74 0.59 -1.23
CA ARG A 77 0.14 -0.16 -2.13
C ARG A 77 -0.24 0.07 -3.60
N PHE A 78 -1.49 0.35 -3.91
CA PHE A 78 -1.93 0.68 -5.26
C PHE A 78 -1.37 2.03 -5.73
N TRP A 79 -1.35 3.02 -4.83
CA TRP A 79 -0.66 4.29 -5.04
C TRP A 79 0.81 4.07 -5.44
N SER A 80 1.56 3.34 -4.61
CA SER A 80 3.00 3.11 -4.84
C SER A 80 3.34 2.29 -6.08
N GLN A 81 2.42 1.48 -6.61
CA GLN A 81 2.66 0.63 -7.77
C GLN A 81 2.22 1.22 -9.11
N HIS A 82 1.43 2.30 -9.11
CA HIS A 82 0.85 2.85 -10.34
C HIS A 82 1.20 4.33 -10.56
N ALA A 83 0.23 5.26 -10.55
CA ALA A 83 0.47 6.61 -11.07
C ALA A 83 1.56 7.36 -10.28
N LEU A 84 1.72 7.06 -8.99
CA LEU A 84 2.82 7.60 -8.19
C LEU A 84 4.19 7.09 -8.67
N ALA A 85 4.30 5.81 -9.04
CA ALA A 85 5.55 5.25 -9.55
C ALA A 85 5.95 5.90 -10.87
N GLU A 86 4.98 6.10 -11.78
CA GLU A 86 5.26 6.77 -13.06
C GLU A 86 5.61 8.25 -12.88
N CYS A 87 4.87 8.97 -12.03
CA CYS A 87 5.14 10.37 -11.76
C CYS A 87 6.52 10.55 -11.12
N THR A 88 6.82 9.79 -10.06
CA THR A 88 8.09 9.93 -9.34
C THR A 88 9.28 9.48 -10.19
N TYR A 89 9.14 8.46 -11.04
CA TYR A 89 10.19 8.08 -11.99
C TYR A 89 10.59 9.21 -12.94
N ARG A 90 9.63 10.07 -13.33
CA ARG A 90 9.88 11.21 -14.22
C ARG A 90 10.33 12.46 -13.47
N ALA A 91 9.83 12.67 -12.26
CA ALA A 91 10.01 13.90 -11.49
C ALA A 91 11.20 13.87 -10.52
N CYS A 92 11.57 12.68 -10.02
CA CYS A 92 12.58 12.51 -8.99
C CYS A 92 13.88 11.93 -9.55
N ASN A 93 15.00 12.30 -8.94
CA ASN A 93 16.28 11.65 -9.16
C ASN A 93 16.47 10.44 -8.22
N LYS A 94 17.51 9.64 -8.50
CA LYS A 94 17.80 8.41 -7.74
C LYS A 94 18.00 8.64 -6.24
N ALA A 95 18.65 9.74 -5.83
CA ALA A 95 18.88 10.03 -4.42
C ALA A 95 17.57 10.34 -3.70
N GLU A 96 16.66 11.08 -4.35
CA GLU A 96 15.34 11.40 -3.79
C GLU A 96 14.47 10.15 -3.62
N HIS A 97 14.59 9.17 -4.52
CA HIS A 97 13.95 7.87 -4.33
C HIS A 97 14.44 7.13 -3.08
N TYR A 98 15.74 7.19 -2.78
CA TYR A 98 16.27 6.57 -1.56
C TYR A 98 15.80 7.31 -0.31
N VAL A 99 15.78 8.64 -0.31
CA VAL A 99 15.23 9.42 0.81
C VAL A 99 13.77 9.07 1.08
N ALA A 100 12.95 8.93 0.02
CA ALA A 100 11.55 8.53 0.19
C ALA A 100 11.39 7.09 0.69
N GLN A 101 12.28 6.17 0.29
CA GLN A 101 12.30 4.80 0.79
C GLN A 101 12.67 4.75 2.28
N ASP A 102 13.72 5.46 2.69
CA ASP A 102 14.14 5.53 4.09
C ASP A 102 13.05 6.16 4.97
N TRP A 103 12.42 7.23 4.48
CA TRP A 103 11.27 7.85 5.13
C TRP A 103 10.12 6.87 5.33
N TYR A 104 9.77 6.09 4.29
CA TYR A 104 8.71 5.08 4.38
C TYR A 104 9.04 4.04 5.45
N PHE A 105 10.28 3.54 5.47
CA PHE A 105 10.71 2.58 6.48
C PHE A 105 10.68 3.16 7.89
N GLU A 106 11.03 4.44 8.07
CA GLU A 106 10.98 5.13 9.36
C GLU A 106 9.55 5.29 9.88
N ILE A 107 8.64 5.88 9.09
CA ILE A 107 7.27 6.16 9.56
C ILE A 107 6.45 4.89 9.77
N CYS A 108 6.74 3.84 8.99
CA CYS A 108 6.08 2.54 9.10
C CYS A 108 6.80 1.57 10.03
N GLN A 109 7.92 1.98 10.65
CA GLN A 109 8.71 1.17 11.57
C GLN A 109 9.05 -0.22 10.99
N MET A 110 9.42 -0.21 9.71
CA MET A 110 9.73 -1.40 8.92
C MET A 110 11.12 -1.95 9.30
N ASN A 111 11.37 -3.21 8.95
CA ASN A 111 12.57 -3.97 9.35
C ASN A 111 13.61 -4.02 8.23
#